data_AF-A0A0U1RPG1-F1
#
_entry.id   AF-A0A0U1RPG1-F1
#
_cell.length_a   1.000
_cell.length_b   1.000
_cell.length_c   1.000
_cell.angle_alpha   90.00
_cell.angle_beta   90.00
_cell.angle_gamma   90.00
#
_symmetry.space_group_name_H-M   'P 1'
#
loop_
_entity.id
_entity.type
_entity.pdbx_description
1 polymer ?
#
loop_
_entity_poly.entity_id
_entity_poly.type
_entity_poly.pdbx_seq_one_letter_code
_entity_poly.pdbx_strand_id
1 'polypeptide(L)' 'MALYDEDLLKNPFYLALQKWRPDLCSKVAQIHGIVLVPCRGSLPGSVQASCQFESYVLVPTEGHFQTLDGKETGLS' A
#
# COMPACT_ATOMS: atom_id res chain seq x y z
N MET A 1 -14.66 -7.09 14.82
CA MET A 1 -13.50 -7.76 14.20
C MET A 1 -13.73 -7.74 12.70
N ALA A 2 -12.88 -7.07 11.91
CA ALA A 2 -13.01 -7.11 10.46
C ALA A 2 -12.51 -8.48 9.99
N LEU A 3 -13.43 -9.37 9.64
CA LEU A 3 -13.13 -10.61 8.93
C LEU A 3 -12.76 -10.16 7.50
N TYR A 4 -11.49 -10.26 7.12
CA TYR A 4 -11.06 -9.89 5.77
C TYR A 4 -11.57 -10.95 4.78
N ASP A 5 -12.82 -10.80 4.34
CA ASP A 5 -13.46 -11.60 3.28
C ASP A 5 -13.11 -11.07 1.87
N GLU A 6 -12.15 -10.15 1.79
CA GLU A 6 -11.67 -9.59 0.53
C GLU A 6 -10.47 -10.39 0.03
N ASP A 7 -10.69 -11.14 -1.05
CA ASP A 7 -9.62 -11.78 -1.80
C ASP A 7 -8.68 -10.70 -2.36
N LEU A 8 -7.49 -10.58 -1.77
CA LEU A 8 -6.47 -9.60 -2.13
C LEU A 8 -6.13 -9.66 -3.62
N LEU A 9 -6.16 -10.86 -4.21
CA LEU A 9 -5.89 -11.07 -5.63
C LEU A 9 -6.99 -10.51 -6.54
N LYS A 10 -8.16 -10.16 -5.98
CA LYS A 10 -9.26 -9.49 -6.68
C LYS A 10 -9.33 -8.00 -6.36
N ASN A 11 -8.46 -7.48 -5.50
CA ASN A 11 -8.45 -6.06 -5.16
C ASN A 11 -7.83 -5.25 -6.33
N PRO A 12 -8.57 -4.31 -6.94
CA PRO A 12 -8.09 -3.57 -8.10
C PRO A 12 -6.87 -2.70 -7.79
N PHE A 13 -6.73 -2.19 -6.56
CA PHE A 13 -5.55 -1.44 -6.14
C PHE A 13 -4.32 -2.35 -6.07
N TYR A 14 -4.44 -3.53 -5.45
CA TYR A 14 -3.33 -4.48 -5.36
C TYR A 14 -2.88 -4.97 -6.74
N LEU A 15 -3.83 -5.29 -7.62
CA LEU A 15 -3.53 -5.66 -9.01
C LEU A 15 -2.86 -4.53 -9.79
N ALA A 16 -3.29 -3.28 -9.58
CA ALA A 16 -2.63 -2.12 -10.19
C ALA A 16 -1.21 -1.94 -9.63
N LEU A 17 -1.00 -2.03 -8.32
CA LEU A 17 0.32 -1.96 -7.71
C LEU A 17 1.29 -2.98 -8.35
N GLN A 18 0.87 -4.25 -8.45
CA GLN A 18 1.69 -5.30 -9.05
C GLN A 18 2.00 -5.03 -10.54
N LYS A 19 1.02 -4.52 -11.29
CA LYS A 19 1.17 -4.25 -12.73
C LYS A 19 2.05 -3.04 -13.01
N TRP A 20 1.82 -1.94 -12.31
CA TRP A 20 2.42 -0.64 -12.62
C TRP A 20 3.73 -0.42 -11.85
N ARG A 21 3.90 -1.03 -10.67
CA ARG A 21 5.06 -0.84 -9.78
C ARG A 21 5.61 -2.15 -9.19
N PRO A 22 6.05 -3.11 -10.03
CA PRO A 22 6.66 -4.35 -9.55
C PRO A 22 7.98 -4.11 -8.79
N ASP A 23 8.68 -3.00 -9.10
CA ASP A 23 9.86 -2.53 -8.37
C ASP A 23 9.53 -2.27 -6.90
N LEU A 24 8.36 -1.69 -6.64
CA LEU A 24 7.94 -1.30 -5.31
C LEU A 24 7.68 -2.53 -4.43
N CYS A 25 7.06 -3.59 -4.96
CA CYS A 25 6.89 -4.85 -4.23
C CYS A 25 8.24 -5.43 -3.79
N SER A 26 9.23 -5.42 -4.69
CA SER A 26 10.58 -5.91 -4.39
C SER A 26 11.27 -5.04 -3.34
N LYS A 27 11.09 -3.71 -3.41
CA LYS A 27 11.64 -2.76 -2.44
C LYS A 27 11.00 -2.92 -1.07
N VAL A 28 9.68 -3.07 -0.99
CA VAL A 28 8.93 -3.31 0.24
C VAL A 28 9.46 -4.54 0.97
N ALA A 29 9.70 -5.64 0.23
CA ALA A 29 10.27 -6.85 0.82
C ALA A 29 11.68 -6.62 1.40
N GLN A 30 12.53 -5.88 0.69
CA GLN A 30 13.91 -5.58 1.15
C GLN A 30 13.95 -4.72 2.41
N ILE A 31 13.04 -3.76 2.53
CA ILE A 31 12.98 -2.85 3.70
C ILE A 31 12.05 -3.37 4.81
N HIS A 32 11.56 -4.61 4.69
CA HIS A 32 10.56 -5.18 5.60
C HIS A 32 9.33 -4.26 5.80
N GLY A 33 8.93 -3.57 4.74
CA GLY A 33 7.81 -2.64 4.74
C GLY A 33 6.46 -3.34 4.69
N ILE A 34 5.40 -2.56 4.90
CA ILE A 34 4.01 -3.01 4.87
C ILE A 34 3.27 -2.24 3.77
N VAL A 35 2.57 -2.96 2.88
CA VAL A 35 1.68 -2.33 1.90
C VAL A 35 0.29 -2.19 2.49
N LEU A 36 -0.20 -0.96 2.63
CA LEU A 36 -1.58 -0.67 2.93
C LEU A 36 -2.42 -0.83 1.67
N VAL A 37 -3.33 -1.81 1.68
CA VAL A 37 -4.25 -2.04 0.56
C VAL A 37 -5.63 -1.52 0.96
N PRO A 38 -6.14 -0.47 0.31
CA PRO A 38 -7.47 0.05 0.61
C PRO A 38 -8.56 -0.98 0.35
N CYS A 39 -9.61 -0.96 1.16
CA CYS A 39 -10.79 -1.81 0.95
C CYS A 39 -11.36 -1.58 -0.45
N ARG A 40 -11.85 -2.63 -1.09
CA ARG A 40 -12.42 -2.52 -2.42
C ARG A 40 -13.58 -1.53 -2.43
N GLY A 41 -13.59 -0.65 -3.43
CA GLY A 41 -14.61 0.41 -3.54
C GLY A 41 -14.39 1.62 -2.64
N SER A 42 -13.40 1.62 -1.73
CA SER A 42 -13.04 2.81 -0.94
C SER A 42 -12.28 3.86 -1.74
N LEU A 43 -11.59 3.44 -2.81
CA LEU A 43 -10.96 4.33 -3.77
C LEU A 43 -11.91 4.61 -4.94
N PRO A 44 -11.84 5.83 -5.54
CA PRO A 44 -12.55 6.12 -6.78
C PRO A 44 -12.16 5.08 -7.84
N GLY A 45 -13.14 4.64 -8.64
CA GLY A 45 -13.07 3.43 -9.47
C GLY A 45 -11.95 3.35 -10.51
N SER A 46 -11.08 4.36 -10.63
CA SER A 46 -9.87 4.32 -11.45
C SER A 46 -8.62 4.46 -10.58
N VAL A 47 -8.00 3.33 -10.23
CA VAL A 47 -6.62 3.33 -9.76
C VAL A 47 -5.74 3.53 -10.99
N GLN A 48 -5.24 4.76 -11.14
CA GLN A 48 -4.46 5.18 -12.31
C GLN A 48 -2.97 4.86 -12.14
N ALA A 49 -2.23 4.86 -13.25
CA ALA A 49 -0.77 4.73 -13.26
C ALA A 49 -0.05 5.78 -12.40
N SER A 50 -0.67 6.95 -12.24
CA SER A 50 -0.21 8.08 -11.44
C SER A 50 -0.55 7.98 -9.95
N CYS A 51 -1.17 6.88 -9.51
CA CYS A 51 -1.44 6.66 -8.09
C CYS A 51 -0.11 6.66 -7.31
N GLN A 52 -0.04 7.44 -6.23
CA GLN A 52 1.14 7.54 -5.38
C GLN A 52 1.27 6.29 -4.50
N PHE A 53 1.62 5.16 -5.10
CA PHE A 53 1.71 3.86 -4.42
C PHE A 53 2.67 3.89 -3.23
N GLU A 54 3.74 4.69 -3.29
CA GLU A 54 4.69 4.88 -2.18
C GLU A 54 4.03 5.44 -0.91
N SER A 55 2.99 6.26 -1.04
CA SER A 55 2.24 6.78 0.11
C SER A 55 1.44 5.70 0.84
N TYR A 56 1.27 4.53 0.23
CA TYR A 56 0.63 3.34 0.82
C TYR A 56 1.65 2.33 1.37
N VAL A 57 2.95 2.60 1.27
CA VAL A 57 3.98 1.74 1.84
C VAL A 57 4.43 2.33 3.16
N LEU A 58 4.26 1.57 4.24
CA LEU A 58 4.83 1.88 5.53
C LEU A 58 6.21 1.23 5.66
N VAL A 59 7.18 2.01 6.10
CA VAL A 59 8.54 1.57 6.40
C VAL A 59 8.67 1.54 7.93
N PRO A 60 9.14 0.44 8.52
CA PRO A 60 9.45 0.41 9.94
C PRO A 60 10.64 1.32 10.25
N THR A 61 10.48 2.19 11.23
CA THR A 61 11.51 3.08 11.79
C THR A 61 11.62 2.81 13.30
N GLU A 62 12.61 3.38 14.01
CA GLU A 62 12.75 3.18 15.45
C GLU A 62 11.49 3.64 16.21
N GLY A 63 10.70 2.65 16.66
CA GLY A 63 9.48 2.86 17.46
C GLY A 63 8.23 3.28 16.69
N HIS A 64 8.26 3.42 15.36
CA HIS A 64 7.11 3.88 14.57
C HIS A 64 7.16 3.41 13.10
N PHE A 65 6.15 3.80 12.32
CA PHE A 65 6.11 3.61 10.87
C PHE A 65 6.00 4.95 10.15
N GLN A 66 6.69 5.08 9.02
CA GLN A 66 6.60 6.24 8.14
C GLN A 66 6.20 5.80 6.74
N THR A 67 5.56 6.66 5.94
CA THR A 67 5.32 6.32 4.53
C THR A 67 6.62 6.38 3.73
N LEU A 68 6.71 5.59 2.67
CA LEU A 68 7.89 5.57 1.80
C LEU A 68 8.09 6.90 1.05
N ASP A 69 7.02 7.65 0.81
CA ASP A 69 7.05 9.03 0.29
C ASP A 69 7.59 10.06 1.31
N GLY A 70 7.84 9.64 2.56
CA GLY A 70 8.42 10.49 3.60
C GLY A 70 7.40 11.33 4.36
N LYS A 71 6.10 11.13 4.16
CA LYS A 71 5.07 11.67 5.05
C LYS A 71 4.95 10.81 6.30
N GLU A 72 5.11 11.42 7.46
CA GLU A 72 4.76 10.77 8.72
C GLU A 72 3.25 10.52 8.76
N THR A 73 2.87 9.24 8.90
CA THR A 73 1.52 8.89 9.32
C THR A 73 1.43 9.11 10.81
N GLY A 74 1.00 10.30 11.22
CA GLY A 74 0.61 10.57 12.59
C GLY A 74 -0.57 9.70 12.99
N LEU A 75 -0.29 8.47 13.41
CA LEU A 75 -1.21 7.69 14.24
C LEU A 75 -1.05 8.23 15.67
N SER A 76 -1.68 9.39 15.92
CA SER A 76 -1.81 9.96 17.27
C SER A 76 -3.11 9.52 17.93
#